data_AF-W2ZZM6-F1
#
_entry.id   AF-W2ZZM6-F1
#
_cell.length_a   1.000
_cell.length_b   1.000
_cell.length_c   1.000
_cell.angle_alpha   90.00
_cell.angle_beta   90.00
_cell.angle_gamma   90.00
#
_symmetry.space_group_name_H-M   'P 1'
#
loop_
_entity.id
_entity.type
_entity.pdbx_description
1 polymer ?
#
loop_
_entity_poly.entity_id
_entity_poly.type
_entity_poly.pdbx_seq_one_letter_code
_entity_poly.pdbx_strand_id
1 'polypeptide(L)'
;MDSEVTTASTLVILPWSFKVFYSILSDCVPLWGYRRKVWMLVGWAMCLTMLIVMAASPAGDPYYTVPSDRGIDPADYTPEIEARINFDAGSQAGKYVMLMLFAAIGYVLVDREPVEKRGTIQSAIYAVRTVFVIIGQLLVGFCFNSEAYGGQFDFSLNFPLLMTIVAVITAPIIPITWFFIKEEKQSKVSFRKYMSELWNLIQKRAVYQNVFSNISYTASSPVQSYKVGVTPINNTISEIISNVLFMGGIMATSKWGMHWSWRKMILCTGIFVILADGITTFLTIWNLFRSQ
;
A
#
# COMPACT_ATOMS: atom_id res chain seq x y z
N MET A 1 10.90 16.44 -8.01
CA MET A 1 9.51 15.98 -7.79
C MET A 1 9.26 14.53 -8.22
N ASP A 2 9.36 14.12 -9.49
CA ASP A 2 8.98 12.73 -9.89
C ASP A 2 9.80 11.63 -9.20
N SER A 3 11.11 11.85 -9.03
CA SER A 3 11.99 10.96 -8.28
C SER A 3 11.63 10.91 -6.79
N GLU A 4 11.23 12.04 -6.19
CA GLU A 4 10.86 12.15 -4.78
C GLU A 4 9.53 11.47 -4.49
N VAL A 5 8.53 11.64 -5.36
CA VAL A 5 7.23 10.95 -5.26
C VAL A 5 7.41 9.43 -5.40
N THR A 6 8.24 8.99 -6.34
CA THR A 6 8.54 7.56 -6.51
C THR A 6 9.30 6.99 -5.32
N THR A 7 10.26 7.76 -4.77
CA THR A 7 11.00 7.39 -3.56
C THR A 7 10.06 7.28 -2.35
N ALA A 8 9.15 8.25 -2.19
CA ALA A 8 8.15 8.24 -1.13
C ALA A 8 7.23 7.02 -1.19
N SER A 9 6.67 6.72 -2.37
CA SER A 9 5.84 5.54 -2.59
C SER A 9 6.59 4.23 -2.29
N THR A 10 7.86 4.15 -2.70
CA THR A 10 8.71 2.97 -2.44
C THR A 10 8.99 2.80 -0.95
N LEU A 11 9.26 3.90 -0.23
CA LEU A 11 9.49 3.88 1.22
C LEU A 11 8.26 3.38 1.99
N VAL A 12 7.04 3.78 1.61
CA VAL A 12 5.82 3.33 2.29
C VAL A 12 5.56 1.82 2.09
N ILE A 13 5.99 1.25 0.97
CA ILE A 13 5.83 -0.18 0.66
C ILE A 13 6.96 -1.02 1.27
N LEU A 14 8.14 -0.42 1.51
CA LEU A 14 9.33 -1.09 2.01
C LEU A 14 9.10 -2.04 3.21
N PRO A 15 8.28 -1.70 4.23
CA PRO A 15 8.04 -2.59 5.36
C PRO A 15 7.49 -3.96 4.97
N TRP A 16 6.73 -4.06 3.87
CA TRP A 16 6.21 -5.34 3.38
C TRP A 16 7.32 -6.31 2.96
N SER A 17 8.44 -5.79 2.44
CA SER A 17 9.61 -6.60 2.06
C SER A 17 10.27 -7.24 3.28
N PHE A 18 10.11 -6.65 4.46
CA PHE A 18 10.70 -7.14 5.72
C PHE A 18 9.81 -8.12 6.49
N LYS A 19 8.65 -8.49 5.93
CA LYS A 19 7.67 -9.38 6.59
C LYS A 19 8.25 -10.71 7.08
N VAL A 20 9.19 -11.29 6.32
CA VAL A 20 9.89 -12.51 6.73
C VAL A 20 10.67 -12.31 8.02
N PHE A 21 11.36 -11.17 8.18
CA PHE A 21 12.13 -10.85 9.39
C PHE A 21 11.22 -10.61 10.60
N TYR A 22 10.09 -9.92 10.41
CA TYR A 22 9.08 -9.73 11.46
C TYR A 22 8.49 -11.07 11.95
N SER A 23 8.30 -12.01 11.01
CA SER A 23 7.82 -13.36 11.31
C SER A 23 8.87 -14.15 12.12
N ILE A 24 10.15 -14.06 11.71
CA ILE A 24 11.27 -14.66 12.46
C ILE A 24 11.37 -14.08 13.87
N LEU A 25 11.28 -12.76 14.01
CA LEU A 25 11.41 -12.06 15.29
C LEU A 25 10.30 -12.47 16.27
N SER A 26 9.05 -12.45 15.82
CA SER A 26 7.90 -12.82 16.64
C SER A 26 7.91 -14.31 17.05
N ASP A 27 8.26 -15.21 16.12
CA ASP A 27 8.30 -16.65 16.43
C ASP A 27 9.51 -17.06 17.30
N CYS A 28 10.65 -16.37 17.18
CA CYS A 28 11.87 -16.67 17.92
C CYS A 28 12.00 -15.93 19.25
N VAL A 29 11.33 -14.78 19.43
CA VAL A 29 11.43 -13.94 20.63
C VAL A 29 10.03 -13.73 21.24
N PRO A 30 9.49 -14.73 21.96
CA PRO A 30 8.22 -14.58 22.66
C PRO A 30 8.37 -13.56 23.80
N LEU A 31 7.42 -12.63 23.88
CA LEU A 31 7.32 -11.63 24.95
C LEU A 31 6.24 -12.08 25.93
N TRP A 32 6.58 -12.14 27.23
CA TRP A 32 5.69 -12.64 28.30
C TRP A 32 5.08 -14.03 28.04
N GLY A 33 5.77 -14.88 27.26
CA GLY A 33 5.32 -16.22 26.89
C GLY A 33 4.32 -16.27 25.72
N TYR A 34 3.97 -15.11 25.14
CA TYR A 34 3.18 -15.02 23.92
C TYR A 34 4.11 -14.76 22.73
N ARG A 35 3.93 -15.52 21.65
CA ARG A 35 4.73 -15.37 20.43
C ARG A 35 4.24 -14.22 19.56
N ARG A 36 2.92 -13.97 19.50
CA ARG A 36 2.36 -13.02 18.52
C ARG A 36 1.50 -11.92 19.14
N LYS A 37 0.75 -12.21 20.21
CA LYS A 37 -0.17 -11.25 20.85
C LYS A 37 0.51 -9.96 21.27
N VAL A 38 1.65 -10.08 21.93
CA VAL A 38 2.39 -8.91 22.42
C VAL A 38 3.02 -8.15 21.26
N TRP A 39 3.55 -8.83 20.25
CA TRP A 39 4.09 -8.19 19.04
C TRP A 39 3.03 -7.45 18.23
N MET A 40 1.80 -7.96 18.15
CA MET A 40 0.66 -7.25 17.55
C MET A 40 0.35 -5.95 18.29
N LEU A 41 0.35 -5.96 19.62
CA LEU A 41 0.11 -4.75 20.42
C LEU A 41 1.22 -3.72 20.24
N VAL A 42 2.47 -4.16 20.19
CA VAL A 42 3.62 -3.30 19.89
C VAL A 42 3.46 -2.66 18.51
N GLY A 43 3.06 -3.45 17.52
CA GLY A 43 2.80 -2.97 16.16
C GLY A 43 1.69 -1.92 16.10
N TRP A 44 0.53 -2.20 16.71
CA TRP A 44 -0.58 -1.25 16.77
C TRP A 44 -0.26 0.00 17.58
N ALA A 45 0.45 -0.11 18.69
CA ALA A 45 0.87 1.04 19.50
C ALA A 45 1.84 1.93 18.74
N MET A 46 2.81 1.34 18.02
CA MET A 46 3.71 2.07 17.14
C MET A 46 2.94 2.79 16.03
N CYS A 47 2.03 2.09 15.35
CA CYS A 47 1.18 2.67 14.30
C CYS A 47 0.35 3.86 14.84
N LEU A 48 -0.35 3.67 15.95
CA LEU A 48 -1.17 4.71 16.56
C LEU A 48 -0.33 5.92 17.00
N THR A 49 0.85 5.69 17.58
CA THR A 49 1.76 6.77 18.00
C THR A 49 2.19 7.60 16.79
N MET A 50 2.60 6.96 15.69
CA MET A 50 2.99 7.67 14.47
C MET A 50 1.81 8.44 13.85
N LEU A 51 0.60 7.86 13.86
CA LEU A 51 -0.61 8.55 13.39
C LEU A 51 -0.93 9.79 14.23
N ILE A 52 -0.81 9.71 15.56
CA ILE A 52 -1.02 10.85 16.46
C ILE A 52 0.04 11.93 16.22
N VAL A 53 1.31 11.56 16.04
CA VAL A 53 2.38 12.52 15.72
C VAL A 53 2.10 13.22 14.39
N MET A 54 1.65 12.50 13.36
CA MET A 54 1.27 13.10 12.08
C MET A 54 0.04 14.00 12.20
N ALA A 55 -0.94 13.63 13.01
CA ALA A 55 -2.13 14.43 13.28
C ALA A 55 -1.83 15.73 14.06
N ALA A 56 -0.83 15.70 14.95
CA ALA A 56 -0.40 16.85 15.74
C ALA A 56 0.62 17.74 15.01
N SER A 57 1.23 17.25 13.93
CA SER A 57 2.20 18.01 13.14
C SER A 57 1.49 18.92 12.13
N PRO A 58 1.88 20.20 12.00
CA PRO A 58 1.28 21.12 11.04
C PRO A 58 1.59 20.64 9.62
N ALA A 59 0.56 20.56 8.78
CA ALA A 59 0.73 20.37 7.35
C ALA A 59 1.47 21.60 6.82
N GLY A 60 2.72 21.43 6.41
CA GLY A 60 3.49 22.52 5.82
C GLY A 60 2.85 23.04 4.54
N ASP A 61 3.38 24.15 4.02
CA ASP A 61 2.81 24.80 2.84
C ASP A 61 3.00 23.96 1.57
N PRO A 62 2.03 23.95 0.64
CA PRO A 62 2.15 23.25 -0.63
C PRO A 62 3.30 23.82 -1.48
N TYR A 63 3.82 23.02 -2.41
CA TYR A 63 4.89 23.45 -3.33
C TYR A 63 4.52 24.70 -4.14
N TYR A 64 3.29 24.73 -4.67
CA TYR A 64 2.68 25.92 -5.26
C TYR A 64 1.76 26.56 -4.22
N THR A 65 2.17 27.72 -3.71
CA THR A 65 1.36 28.51 -2.75
C THR A 65 0.14 29.13 -3.44
N VAL A 66 0.24 29.44 -4.74
CA VAL A 66 -0.86 29.87 -5.59
C VAL A 66 -1.16 28.76 -6.62
N PRO A 67 -2.36 28.15 -6.61
CA PRO A 67 -2.67 27.02 -7.49
C PRO A 67 -2.53 27.31 -9.00
N SER A 68 -2.79 28.54 -9.44
CA SER A 68 -2.68 28.94 -10.85
C SER A 68 -1.27 28.79 -11.42
N ASP A 69 -0.23 28.86 -10.58
CA ASP A 69 1.16 28.78 -11.02
C ASP A 69 1.56 27.38 -11.48
N ARG A 70 0.82 26.35 -11.02
CA ARG A 70 1.02 24.96 -11.44
C ARG A 70 0.85 24.77 -12.94
N GLY A 71 0.03 25.60 -13.58
CA GLY A 71 -0.27 25.53 -15.02
C GLY A 71 0.73 26.26 -15.91
N ILE A 72 1.69 26.98 -15.33
CA ILE A 72 2.69 27.76 -16.06
C ILE A 72 3.92 26.88 -16.29
N ASP A 73 4.47 26.90 -17.52
CA ASP A 73 5.68 26.15 -17.83
C ASP A 73 6.86 26.72 -17.03
N PRO A 74 7.74 25.88 -16.45
CA PRO A 74 8.95 26.36 -15.76
C PRO A 74 9.82 27.32 -16.59
N ALA A 75 9.78 27.26 -17.91
CA ALA A 75 10.48 28.19 -18.79
C ALA A 75 9.91 29.62 -18.75
N ASP A 76 8.65 29.78 -18.37
CA ASP A 76 7.90 31.04 -18.35
C ASP A 76 7.75 31.62 -16.92
N TYR A 77 8.49 31.11 -15.94
CA TYR A 77 8.44 31.61 -14.57
C TYR A 77 9.00 33.04 -14.47
N THR A 78 8.17 33.95 -13.95
CA THR A 78 8.62 35.28 -13.56
C THR A 78 9.35 35.22 -12.21
N PRO A 79 10.24 36.18 -11.88
CA PRO A 79 10.93 36.21 -10.59
C PRO A 79 9.99 36.20 -9.39
N GLU A 80 8.79 36.76 -9.52
CA GLU A 80 7.76 36.74 -8.48
C GLU A 80 7.10 35.36 -8.32
N ILE A 81 7.03 34.55 -9.39
CA ILE A 81 6.55 33.15 -9.32
C ILE A 81 7.60 32.32 -8.58
N GLU A 82 8.87 32.46 -8.98
CA GLU A 82 9.95 31.71 -8.37
C GLU A 82 10.11 32.03 -6.87
N ALA A 83 9.95 33.29 -6.48
CA ALA A 83 10.04 33.71 -5.08
C ALA A 83 8.94 33.17 -4.16
N ARG A 84 7.78 32.76 -4.70
CA ARG A 84 6.66 32.21 -3.93
C ARG A 84 6.52 30.69 -4.02
N ILE A 85 7.39 30.03 -4.78
CA ILE A 85 7.49 28.56 -4.81
C ILE A 85 8.13 28.08 -3.51
N ASN A 86 7.47 27.13 -2.85
CA ASN A 86 8.01 26.50 -1.64
C ASN A 86 8.93 25.32 -2.02
N PHE A 87 10.21 25.61 -2.23
CA PHE A 87 11.22 24.57 -2.49
C PHE A 87 11.45 23.62 -1.32
N ASP A 88 11.07 23.99 -0.09
CA ASP A 88 11.17 23.16 1.11
C ASP A 88 10.02 22.15 1.26
N ALA A 89 8.97 22.23 0.41
CA ALA A 89 7.80 21.35 0.49
C ALA A 89 8.18 19.85 0.45
N GLY A 90 9.22 19.48 -0.32
CA GLY A 90 9.72 18.11 -0.38
C GLY A 90 10.31 17.62 0.96
N SER A 91 11.07 18.46 1.64
CA SER A 91 11.62 18.18 2.97
C SER A 91 10.52 18.05 4.04
N GLN A 92 9.50 18.90 3.96
CA GLN A 92 8.33 18.85 4.83
C GLN A 92 7.52 17.55 4.61
N ALA A 93 7.27 17.18 3.36
CA ALA A 93 6.60 15.91 3.01
C ALA A 93 7.41 14.68 3.44
N GLY A 94 8.75 14.73 3.33
CA GLY A 94 9.65 13.65 3.72
C GLY A 94 9.49 13.21 5.19
N LYS A 95 9.19 14.16 6.09
CA LYS A 95 8.91 13.84 7.52
C LYS A 95 7.67 12.94 7.65
N TYR A 96 6.60 13.25 6.93
CA TYR A 96 5.38 12.44 6.92
C TYR A 96 5.60 11.08 6.28
N VAL A 97 6.39 10.99 5.20
CA VAL A 97 6.76 9.72 4.57
C VAL A 97 7.50 8.81 5.55
N MET A 98 8.41 9.35 6.35
CA MET A 98 9.12 8.58 7.39
C MET A 98 8.17 8.11 8.49
N LEU A 99 7.24 8.96 8.94
CA LEU A 99 6.24 8.56 9.93
C LEU A 99 5.29 7.47 9.39
N MET A 100 4.90 7.55 8.11
CA MET A 100 4.13 6.51 7.42
C MET A 100 4.90 5.21 7.28
N LEU A 101 6.22 5.26 7.01
CA LEU A 101 7.10 4.10 7.00
C LEU A 101 7.05 3.39 8.36
N PHE A 102 7.23 4.12 9.47
CA PHE A 102 7.17 3.53 10.81
C PHE A 102 5.78 3.01 11.16
N ALA A 103 4.71 3.71 10.77
CA ALA A 103 3.35 3.22 10.92
C ALA A 103 3.14 1.91 10.14
N ALA A 104 3.74 1.80 8.95
CA ALA A 104 3.69 0.62 8.12
C ALA A 104 4.47 -0.57 8.68
N ILE A 105 5.63 -0.33 9.29
CA ILE A 105 6.31 -1.36 10.10
C ILE A 105 5.37 -1.87 11.21
N GLY A 106 4.70 -0.94 11.91
CA GLY A 106 3.77 -1.24 12.98
C GLY A 106 2.64 -2.19 12.57
N TYR A 107 1.88 -1.87 11.52
CA TYR A 107 0.75 -2.73 11.13
C TYR A 107 1.19 -4.04 10.44
N VAL A 108 2.36 -4.09 9.77
CA VAL A 108 2.85 -5.33 9.13
C VAL A 108 3.28 -6.35 10.20
N LEU A 109 3.73 -5.91 11.37
CA LEU A 109 4.03 -6.78 12.52
C LEU A 109 2.80 -7.55 13.05
N VAL A 110 1.59 -7.17 12.64
CA VAL A 110 0.35 -7.70 13.22
C VAL A 110 -0.10 -9.03 12.58
N ASP A 111 0.46 -9.41 11.43
CA ASP A 111 -0.12 -10.48 10.62
C ASP A 111 -0.12 -11.85 11.31
N ARG A 112 -1.31 -12.48 11.37
CA ARG A 112 -1.52 -13.80 11.97
C ARG A 112 -2.08 -14.75 10.93
N GLU A 113 -1.46 -15.92 10.86
CA GLU A 113 -2.06 -17.06 10.17
C GLU A 113 -2.11 -18.28 11.11
N PRO A 114 -3.30 -18.73 11.54
CA PRO A 114 -3.49 -20.02 12.17
C PRO A 114 -3.37 -21.14 11.13
N VAL A 115 -2.58 -22.18 11.44
CA VAL A 115 -2.22 -23.26 10.51
C VAL A 115 -3.44 -24.06 10.02
N GLU A 116 -4.52 -24.09 10.79
CA GLU A 116 -5.66 -25.01 10.59
C GLU A 116 -6.70 -24.53 9.56
N LYS A 117 -6.71 -23.26 9.14
CA LYS A 117 -7.72 -22.68 8.23
C LYS A 117 -7.14 -21.77 7.13
N ARG A 118 -5.96 -22.15 6.65
CA ARG A 118 -5.05 -21.32 5.85
C ARG A 118 -5.61 -20.81 4.51
N GLY A 119 -6.59 -21.49 3.90
CA GLY A 119 -7.16 -21.06 2.60
C GLY A 119 -8.30 -20.03 2.72
N THR A 120 -9.29 -20.31 3.56
CA THR A 120 -10.52 -19.50 3.66
C THR A 120 -10.33 -18.23 4.47
N ILE A 121 -9.52 -18.27 5.54
CA ILE A 121 -9.21 -17.06 6.32
C ILE A 121 -8.36 -16.11 5.49
N GLN A 122 -7.41 -16.62 4.72
CA GLN A 122 -6.53 -15.79 3.89
C GLN A 122 -7.32 -15.05 2.81
N SER A 123 -8.24 -15.71 2.11
CA SER A 123 -9.09 -15.04 1.12
C SER A 123 -10.05 -14.03 1.75
N ALA A 124 -10.61 -14.33 2.93
CA ALA A 124 -11.42 -13.37 3.68
C ALA A 124 -10.61 -12.13 4.12
N ILE A 125 -9.37 -12.30 4.58
CA ILE A 125 -8.46 -11.20 4.93
C ILE A 125 -8.20 -10.33 3.70
N TYR A 126 -7.87 -10.94 2.55
CA TYR A 126 -7.65 -10.18 1.32
C TYR A 126 -8.90 -9.44 0.87
N ALA A 127 -10.08 -10.05 0.94
CA ALA A 127 -11.33 -9.39 0.61
C ALA A 127 -11.60 -8.18 1.51
N VAL A 128 -11.51 -8.35 2.84
CA VAL A 128 -11.68 -7.26 3.80
C VAL A 128 -10.65 -6.15 3.56
N ARG A 129 -9.38 -6.52 3.36
CA ARG A 129 -8.32 -5.56 3.02
C ARG A 129 -8.68 -4.76 1.78
N THR A 130 -9.10 -5.40 0.70
CA THR A 130 -9.43 -4.69 -0.55
C THR A 130 -10.63 -3.77 -0.39
N VAL A 131 -11.66 -4.16 0.38
CA VAL A 131 -12.78 -3.27 0.71
C VAL A 131 -12.29 -2.01 1.42
N PHE A 132 -11.43 -2.14 2.44
CA PHE A 132 -10.89 -0.98 3.15
C PHE A 132 -9.90 -0.15 2.32
N VAL A 133 -9.18 -0.75 1.38
CA VAL A 133 -8.38 -0.02 0.38
C VAL A 133 -9.29 0.83 -0.50
N ILE A 134 -10.41 0.27 -1.00
CA ILE A 134 -11.39 1.02 -1.81
C ILE A 134 -12.00 2.18 -1.00
N ILE A 135 -12.39 1.95 0.25
CA ILE A 135 -12.90 3.01 1.14
C ILE A 135 -11.84 4.10 1.34
N GLY A 136 -10.58 3.73 1.55
CA GLY A 136 -9.46 4.67 1.66
C GLY A 136 -9.24 5.48 0.39
N GLN A 137 -9.31 4.84 -0.77
CA GLN A 137 -9.19 5.50 -2.08
C GLN A 137 -10.34 6.46 -2.34
N LEU A 138 -11.57 6.08 -2.00
CA LEU A 138 -12.73 6.98 -2.09
C LEU A 138 -12.55 8.18 -1.17
N LEU A 139 -12.14 7.95 0.08
CA LEU A 139 -11.92 9.03 1.05
C LEU A 139 -10.84 10.00 0.53
N VAL A 140 -9.67 9.49 0.11
CA VAL A 140 -8.60 10.35 -0.41
C VAL A 140 -9.01 11.03 -1.72
N GLY A 141 -9.58 10.28 -2.67
CA GLY A 141 -9.94 10.81 -3.99
C GLY A 141 -11.10 11.81 -4.00
N PHE A 142 -12.02 11.74 -3.03
CA PHE A 142 -13.05 12.77 -2.85
C PHE A 142 -12.59 13.92 -1.96
N CYS A 143 -11.83 13.63 -0.90
CA CYS A 143 -11.45 14.65 0.09
C CYS A 143 -10.15 15.40 -0.25
N PHE A 144 -9.33 14.93 -1.19
CA PHE A 144 -8.09 15.58 -1.65
C PHE A 144 -8.16 15.91 -3.14
N ASN A 145 -9.27 16.52 -3.55
CA ASN A 145 -9.57 16.87 -4.95
C ASN A 145 -9.89 18.35 -5.13
N SER A 146 -9.36 19.21 -4.26
CA SER A 146 -9.44 20.65 -4.44
C SER A 146 -8.43 21.17 -5.44
N GLU A 147 -8.58 22.42 -5.87
CA GLU A 147 -7.65 23.09 -6.80
C GLU A 147 -6.18 23.01 -6.32
N ALA A 148 -5.96 23.11 -5.00
CA ALA A 148 -4.63 22.98 -4.38
C ALA A 148 -3.97 21.60 -4.63
N TYR A 149 -4.77 20.55 -4.83
CA TYR A 149 -4.29 19.20 -5.17
C TYR A 149 -4.35 18.93 -6.69
N GLY A 150 -4.78 19.90 -7.50
CA GLY A 150 -4.98 19.77 -8.95
C GLY A 150 -6.33 19.18 -9.34
N GLY A 151 -7.30 19.29 -8.44
CA GLY A 151 -8.68 18.90 -8.64
C GLY A 151 -9.59 20.07 -8.99
N GLN A 152 -10.90 19.83 -8.96
CA GLN A 152 -11.93 20.79 -9.35
C GLN A 152 -12.87 21.17 -8.22
N PHE A 153 -12.71 20.62 -7.01
CA PHE A 153 -13.63 20.85 -5.90
C PHE A 153 -13.24 22.07 -5.07
N ASP A 154 -14.25 22.74 -4.49
CA ASP A 154 -14.04 23.89 -3.61
C ASP A 154 -13.65 23.49 -2.18
N PHE A 155 -13.68 22.20 -1.86
CA PHE A 155 -13.37 21.67 -0.53
C PHE A 155 -12.26 20.63 -0.57
N SER A 156 -11.46 20.58 0.51
CA SER A 156 -10.53 19.48 0.77
C SER A 156 -10.32 19.29 2.27
N LEU A 157 -10.09 18.04 2.69
CA LEU A 157 -9.64 17.77 4.05
C LEU A 157 -8.17 18.15 4.19
N ASN A 158 -7.81 18.66 5.37
CA ASN A 158 -6.42 18.84 5.71
C ASN A 158 -5.78 17.48 6.02
N PHE A 159 -4.51 17.31 5.66
CA PHE A 159 -3.77 16.07 5.87
C PHE A 159 -3.74 15.60 7.35
N PRO A 160 -3.48 16.46 8.37
CA PRO A 160 -3.51 16.07 9.77
C PRO A 160 -4.90 15.68 10.27
N LEU A 161 -5.96 16.26 9.67
CA LEU A 161 -7.34 15.87 9.97
C LEU A 161 -7.62 14.44 9.46
N LEU A 162 -7.13 14.09 8.27
CA LEU A 162 -7.17 12.70 7.78
C LEU A 162 -6.43 11.76 8.73
N MET A 163 -5.22 12.12 9.16
CA MET A 163 -4.43 11.30 10.10
C MET A 163 -5.15 11.13 11.44
N THR A 164 -5.87 12.15 11.91
CA THR A 164 -6.71 12.07 13.12
C THR A 164 -7.84 11.05 12.95
N ILE A 165 -8.56 11.08 11.82
CA ILE A 165 -9.63 10.11 11.53
C ILE A 165 -9.07 8.68 11.56
N VAL A 166 -7.93 8.46 10.90
CA VAL A 166 -7.28 7.13 10.85
C VAL A 166 -6.79 6.70 12.24
N ALA A 167 -6.27 7.63 13.05
CA ALA A 167 -5.87 7.37 14.43
C ALA A 167 -7.06 6.94 15.30
N VAL A 168 -8.20 7.63 15.19
CA VAL A 168 -9.43 7.31 15.93
C VAL A 168 -9.95 5.92 15.57
N ILE A 169 -9.91 5.55 14.29
CA ILE A 169 -10.31 4.21 13.82
C ILE A 169 -9.33 3.13 14.32
N THR A 170 -8.04 3.46 14.41
CA THR A 170 -6.98 2.51 14.85
C THR A 170 -6.95 2.30 16.36
N ALA A 171 -7.26 3.33 17.15
CA ALA A 171 -7.24 3.31 18.61
C ALA A 171 -8.00 2.12 19.25
N PRO A 172 -9.25 1.78 18.87
CA PRO A 172 -9.98 0.65 19.45
C PRO A 172 -9.38 -0.72 19.11
N ILE A 173 -8.51 -0.82 18.10
CA ILE A 173 -7.87 -2.09 17.72
C ILE A 173 -6.96 -2.61 18.85
N ILE A 174 -6.33 -1.71 19.62
CA ILE A 174 -5.47 -2.09 20.75
C ILE A 174 -6.26 -2.83 21.85
N PRO A 175 -7.34 -2.27 22.43
CA PRO A 175 -8.14 -3.00 23.41
C PRO A 175 -8.82 -4.23 22.78
N ILE A 176 -9.26 -4.18 21.52
CA ILE A 176 -9.80 -5.37 20.84
C ILE A 176 -8.75 -6.49 20.79
N THR A 177 -7.51 -6.17 20.42
CA THR A 177 -6.38 -7.11 20.39
C THR A 177 -6.10 -7.68 21.79
N TRP A 178 -6.17 -6.86 22.83
CA TRP A 178 -5.94 -7.33 24.20
C TRP A 178 -7.05 -8.27 24.70
N PHE A 179 -8.31 -7.92 24.50
CA PHE A 179 -9.44 -8.64 25.09
C PHE A 179 -9.94 -9.81 24.23
N PHE A 180 -9.99 -9.66 22.91
CA PHE A 180 -10.59 -10.66 22.03
C PHE A 180 -9.58 -11.66 21.46
N ILE A 181 -8.31 -11.28 21.34
CA ILE A 181 -7.30 -12.23 20.86
C ILE A 181 -6.80 -13.10 22.02
N LYS A 182 -7.24 -14.36 21.96
CA LYS A 182 -6.71 -15.43 22.80
C LYS A 182 -5.52 -16.06 22.10
N GLU A 183 -4.42 -16.16 22.82
CA GLU A 183 -3.23 -16.89 22.41
C GLU A 183 -2.79 -17.77 23.57
N GLU A 184 -2.49 -19.03 23.29
CA GLU A 184 -1.92 -19.92 24.28
C GLU A 184 -0.43 -19.63 24.42
N LYS A 185 0.11 -19.75 25.64
CA LYS A 185 1.54 -19.61 25.86
C LYS A 185 2.26 -20.73 25.13
N GLN A 186 3.22 -20.36 24.29
CA GLN A 186 3.96 -21.30 23.45
C GLN A 186 5.45 -21.21 23.79
N SER A 187 6.16 -22.34 23.72
CA SER A 187 7.61 -22.38 23.99
C SER A 187 8.38 -21.56 22.96
N LYS A 188 9.61 -21.14 23.26
CA LYS A 188 10.44 -20.43 22.30
C LYS A 188 10.86 -21.37 21.16
N VAL A 189 10.76 -20.93 19.90
CA VAL A 189 11.40 -21.64 18.79
C VAL A 189 12.88 -21.24 18.76
N SER A 190 13.79 -22.21 18.73
CA SER A 190 15.21 -21.90 18.62
C SER A 190 15.53 -21.32 17.24
N PHE A 191 16.12 -20.13 17.20
CA PHE A 191 16.46 -19.42 15.96
C PHE A 191 17.23 -20.28 14.96
N ARG A 192 18.22 -21.05 15.44
CA ARG A 192 19.02 -21.95 14.58
C ARG A 192 18.16 -23.00 13.88
N LYS A 193 17.21 -23.60 14.58
CA LYS A 193 16.28 -24.58 14.00
C LYS A 193 15.35 -23.91 12.99
N TYR A 194 14.79 -22.74 13.32
CA TYR A 194 13.95 -21.96 12.41
C TYR A 194 14.68 -21.64 11.10
N MET A 195 15.92 -21.14 11.17
CA MET A 195 16.71 -20.81 9.98
C MET A 195 17.05 -22.05 9.14
N SER A 196 17.31 -23.19 9.79
CA SER A 196 17.52 -24.46 9.08
C SER A 196 16.25 -24.94 8.35
N GLU A 197 15.09 -24.83 8.98
CA GLU A 197 13.81 -25.20 8.38
C GLU A 197 13.45 -24.25 7.23
N LEU A 198 13.65 -22.94 7.42
CA LEU A 198 13.45 -21.92 6.39
C LEU A 198 14.33 -22.20 5.16
N TRP A 199 15.61 -22.53 5.37
CA TRP A 199 16.53 -22.88 4.29
C TRP A 199 16.04 -24.08 3.49
N ASN A 200 15.64 -25.15 4.17
CA ASN A 200 15.08 -26.35 3.54
C ASN A 200 13.78 -26.05 2.77
N LEU A 201 12.97 -25.10 3.23
CA LEU A 201 11.76 -24.67 2.53
C LEU A 201 12.08 -23.87 1.26
N ILE A 202 13.05 -22.95 1.31
CA ILE A 202 13.47 -22.13 0.16
C ILE A 202 14.04 -23.00 -0.97
N GLN A 203 14.74 -24.09 -0.62
CA GLN A 203 15.28 -25.05 -1.59
C GLN A 203 14.19 -25.80 -2.39
N LYS A 204 12.91 -25.75 -1.98
CA LYS A 204 11.83 -26.40 -2.72
C LYS A 204 11.59 -25.69 -4.05
N ARG A 205 11.49 -26.49 -5.13
CA ARG A 205 11.24 -26.00 -6.50
C ARG A 205 10.12 -24.99 -6.64
N ALA A 206 9.00 -25.23 -5.98
CA ALA A 206 7.85 -24.33 -6.04
C ALA A 206 8.13 -22.93 -5.45
N VAL A 207 9.05 -22.82 -4.49
CA VAL A 207 9.36 -21.58 -3.79
C VAL A 207 10.31 -20.73 -4.61
N TYR A 208 11.47 -21.25 -5.01
CA TYR A 208 12.42 -20.45 -5.80
C TYR A 208 11.86 -20.06 -7.18
N GLN A 209 11.07 -20.93 -7.84
CA GLN A 209 10.42 -20.59 -9.11
C GLN A 209 9.46 -19.39 -8.97
N ASN A 210 8.74 -19.30 -7.84
CA ASN A 210 7.88 -18.15 -7.54
C ASN A 210 8.68 -16.87 -7.25
N VAL A 211 9.84 -16.99 -6.58
CA VAL A 211 10.68 -15.83 -6.30
C VAL A 211 11.22 -15.22 -7.59
N PHE A 212 11.75 -16.05 -8.49
CA PHE A 212 12.30 -15.58 -9.77
C PHE A 212 11.24 -15.11 -10.77
N SER A 213 9.99 -15.56 -10.66
CA SER A 213 8.89 -15.09 -11.54
C SER A 213 8.39 -13.69 -11.22
N ASN A 214 8.74 -13.13 -10.06
CA ASN A 214 8.32 -11.78 -9.63
C ASN A 214 9.36 -10.68 -9.95
N ILE A 215 10.40 -10.99 -10.73
CA ILE A 215 11.35 -9.98 -11.19
C ILE A 215 10.70 -9.20 -12.33
N SER A 216 10.32 -7.96 -12.05
CA SER A 216 9.72 -7.04 -13.01
C SER A 216 10.60 -5.80 -13.23
N TYR A 217 10.37 -5.10 -14.33
CA TYR A 217 11.08 -3.88 -14.72
C TYR A 217 10.42 -2.63 -14.11
N THR A 218 11.24 -1.71 -13.60
CA THR A 218 10.83 -0.59 -12.74
C THR A 218 10.33 0.65 -13.49
N ALA A 219 10.36 0.71 -14.82
CA ALA A 219 10.10 1.96 -15.54
C ALA A 219 8.71 2.05 -16.22
N SER A 220 7.67 1.56 -15.54
CA SER A 220 6.27 1.81 -15.91
C SER A 220 5.74 3.19 -15.44
N SER A 221 6.33 3.76 -14.38
CA SER A 221 5.77 4.93 -13.67
C SER A 221 5.80 6.27 -14.42
N PRO A 222 6.80 6.64 -15.24
CA PRO A 222 6.88 7.99 -15.82
C PRO A 222 5.97 8.24 -17.03
N VAL A 223 5.37 7.19 -17.63
CA VAL A 223 4.65 7.30 -18.91
C VAL A 223 3.21 7.78 -18.71
N GLN A 224 2.60 7.53 -17.55
CA GLN A 224 1.18 7.83 -17.31
C GLN A 224 0.91 9.31 -17.02
N SER A 225 1.80 10.03 -16.32
CA SER A 225 1.58 11.44 -15.98
C SER A 225 1.77 12.39 -17.17
N TYR A 226 2.76 12.13 -18.03
CA TYR A 226 3.13 13.05 -19.12
C TYR A 226 2.34 12.89 -20.43
N LYS A 227 1.70 11.73 -20.67
CA LYS A 227 1.14 11.42 -22.01
C LYS A 227 -0.39 11.47 -22.12
N VAL A 228 -1.13 11.52 -21.02
CA VAL A 228 -2.59 11.28 -21.05
C VAL A 228 -3.43 12.33 -20.33
N GLY A 229 -2.84 13.31 -19.63
CA GLY A 229 -3.61 14.42 -19.03
C GLY A 229 -4.68 13.95 -18.04
N VAL A 230 -4.43 12.84 -17.34
CA VAL A 230 -5.43 12.19 -16.50
C VAL A 230 -5.64 13.03 -15.24
N THR A 231 -6.90 13.42 -14.99
CA THR A 231 -7.29 14.10 -13.76
C THR A 231 -7.13 13.15 -12.55
N PRO A 232 -6.87 13.68 -11.34
CA PRO A 232 -6.76 12.85 -10.13
C PRO A 232 -7.96 11.92 -9.89
N ILE A 233 -9.16 12.35 -10.31
CA ILE A 233 -10.39 11.56 -10.17
C ILE A 233 -10.43 10.37 -11.15
N ASN A 234 -9.96 10.53 -12.39
CA ASN A 234 -9.92 9.44 -13.36
C ASN A 234 -8.94 8.34 -12.89
N ASN A 235 -7.77 8.71 -12.36
CA ASN A 235 -6.84 7.76 -11.74
C ASN A 235 -7.48 7.02 -10.56
N THR A 236 -8.15 7.74 -9.67
CA THR A 236 -8.84 7.13 -8.51
C THR A 236 -9.90 6.12 -8.96
N ILE A 237 -10.72 6.46 -9.95
CA ILE A 237 -11.77 5.57 -10.49
C ILE A 237 -11.14 4.31 -11.09
N SER A 238 -10.08 4.46 -11.89
CA SER A 238 -9.35 3.32 -12.47
C SER A 238 -8.78 2.39 -11.40
N GLU A 239 -8.20 2.94 -10.33
CA GLU A 239 -7.68 2.13 -9.22
C GLU A 239 -8.80 1.40 -8.45
N ILE A 240 -9.94 2.06 -8.22
CA ILE A 240 -11.09 1.44 -7.56
C ILE A 240 -11.61 0.26 -8.39
N ILE A 241 -11.77 0.44 -9.71
CA ILE A 241 -12.20 -0.63 -10.63
C ILE A 241 -11.19 -1.78 -10.58
N SER A 242 -9.89 -1.48 -10.62
CA SER A 242 -8.81 -2.47 -10.52
C SER A 242 -8.92 -3.29 -9.22
N ASN A 243 -9.13 -2.62 -8.08
CA ASN A 243 -9.29 -3.28 -6.78
C ASN A 243 -10.56 -4.15 -6.71
N VAL A 244 -11.67 -3.70 -7.28
CA VAL A 244 -12.92 -4.50 -7.36
C VAL A 244 -12.70 -5.76 -8.20
N LEU A 245 -12.05 -5.64 -9.36
CA LEU A 245 -11.71 -6.78 -10.21
C LEU A 245 -10.75 -7.75 -9.50
N PHE A 246 -9.74 -7.22 -8.81
CA PHE A 246 -8.80 -8.02 -8.02
C PHE A 246 -9.49 -8.80 -6.90
N MET A 247 -10.38 -8.13 -6.14
CA MET A 247 -11.18 -8.78 -5.09
C MET A 247 -12.09 -9.87 -5.68
N GLY A 248 -12.78 -9.57 -6.78
CA GLY A 248 -13.62 -10.54 -7.49
C GLY A 248 -12.83 -11.77 -7.94
N GLY A 249 -11.63 -11.56 -8.46
CA GLY A 249 -10.68 -12.62 -8.84
C GLY A 249 -10.30 -13.51 -7.65
N ILE A 250 -9.85 -12.92 -6.54
CA ILE A 250 -9.50 -13.68 -5.32
C ILE A 250 -10.70 -14.46 -4.78
N MET A 251 -11.88 -13.85 -4.71
CA MET A 251 -13.09 -14.51 -4.20
C MET A 251 -13.51 -15.66 -5.12
N ALA A 252 -13.44 -15.47 -6.43
CA ALA A 252 -13.72 -16.52 -7.41
C ALA A 252 -12.74 -17.69 -7.28
N THR A 253 -11.43 -17.41 -7.20
CA THR A 253 -10.40 -18.43 -7.00
C THR A 253 -10.54 -19.12 -5.65
N SER A 254 -10.91 -18.39 -4.59
CA SER A 254 -11.14 -18.98 -3.27
C SER A 254 -12.37 -19.89 -3.24
N LYS A 255 -13.40 -19.62 -4.04
CA LYS A 255 -14.64 -20.41 -4.05
C LYS A 255 -14.55 -21.62 -4.98
N TRP A 256 -13.99 -21.43 -6.17
CA TRP A 256 -14.00 -22.45 -7.23
C TRP A 256 -12.60 -23.00 -7.55
N GLY A 257 -11.54 -22.25 -7.28
CA GLY A 257 -10.16 -22.56 -7.68
C GLY A 257 -9.36 -23.41 -6.70
N MET A 258 -9.86 -23.69 -5.49
CA MET A 258 -9.09 -24.44 -4.47
C MET A 258 -8.73 -25.87 -4.90
N HIS A 259 -9.52 -26.48 -5.77
CA HIS A 259 -9.27 -27.84 -6.30
C HIS A 259 -8.57 -27.83 -7.66
N TRP A 260 -8.31 -26.65 -8.25
CA TRP A 260 -7.70 -26.56 -9.57
C TRP A 260 -6.19 -26.78 -9.49
N SER A 261 -5.63 -27.31 -10.58
CA SER A 261 -4.17 -27.37 -10.70
C SER A 261 -3.61 -25.95 -10.79
N TRP A 262 -2.81 -25.55 -9.80
CA TRP A 262 -2.15 -24.24 -9.76
C TRP A 262 -1.37 -23.92 -11.04
N ARG A 263 -0.79 -24.94 -11.70
CA ARG A 263 -0.08 -24.78 -12.97
C ARG A 263 -0.99 -24.32 -14.10
N LYS A 264 -2.18 -24.94 -14.21
CA LYS A 264 -3.19 -24.54 -15.21
C LYS A 264 -3.73 -23.14 -14.91
N MET A 265 -3.91 -22.82 -13.63
CA MET A 265 -4.36 -21.51 -13.21
C MET A 265 -3.37 -20.41 -13.62
N ILE A 266 -2.07 -20.58 -13.36
CA ILE A 266 -1.03 -19.62 -13.76
C ILE A 266 -0.99 -19.47 -15.29
N LEU A 267 -1.06 -20.57 -16.04
CA LEU A 267 -0.99 -20.52 -17.50
C LEU A 267 -2.21 -19.80 -18.11
N CYS A 268 -3.43 -20.14 -17.68
CA CYS A 268 -4.64 -19.51 -18.19
C CYS A 268 -4.72 -18.01 -17.82
N THR A 269 -4.36 -17.66 -16.59
CA THR A 269 -4.35 -16.26 -16.13
C THR A 269 -3.27 -15.45 -16.85
N GLY A 270 -2.08 -16.01 -17.06
CA GLY A 270 -1.01 -15.37 -17.83
C GLY A 270 -1.41 -15.09 -19.28
N ILE A 271 -2.01 -16.06 -19.97
CA ILE A 271 -2.51 -15.86 -21.34
C ILE A 271 -3.59 -14.78 -21.37
N PHE A 272 -4.53 -14.80 -20.41
CA PHE A 272 -5.58 -13.79 -20.32
C PHE A 272 -5.01 -12.37 -20.14
N VAL A 273 -4.04 -12.19 -19.22
CA VAL A 273 -3.41 -10.89 -18.98
C VAL A 273 -2.68 -10.39 -20.23
N ILE A 274 -1.90 -11.25 -20.90
CA ILE A 274 -1.19 -10.87 -22.13
C ILE A 274 -2.17 -10.46 -23.24
N LEU A 275 -3.29 -11.15 -23.39
CA LEU A 275 -4.30 -10.80 -24.39
C LEU A 275 -4.98 -9.47 -24.06
N ALA A 276 -5.36 -9.24 -22.80
CA ALA A 276 -5.98 -7.99 -22.37
C ALA A 276 -5.03 -6.79 -22.54
N ASP A 277 -3.77 -6.94 -22.13
CA ASP A 277 -2.73 -5.93 -22.28
C ASP A 277 -2.39 -5.68 -23.76
N GLY A 278 -2.33 -6.74 -24.55
CA GLY A 278 -2.16 -6.66 -26.00
C GLY A 278 -3.28 -5.89 -26.68
N ILE A 279 -4.55 -6.18 -26.34
CA ILE A 279 -5.72 -5.46 -26.90
C ILE A 279 -5.69 -3.98 -26.53
N THR A 280 -5.48 -3.67 -25.25
CA THR A 280 -5.46 -2.27 -24.78
C THR A 280 -4.31 -1.49 -25.42
N THR A 281 -3.10 -2.05 -25.44
CA THR A 281 -1.92 -1.45 -26.08
C THR A 281 -2.13 -1.23 -27.58
N PHE A 282 -2.70 -2.21 -28.29
CA PHE A 282 -2.97 -2.09 -29.73
C PHE A 282 -4.00 -1.01 -30.03
N LEU A 283 -5.08 -0.91 -29.22
CA LEU A 283 -6.09 0.15 -29.32
C LEU A 283 -5.50 1.54 -29.03
N THR A 284 -4.56 1.65 -28.10
CA THR A 284 -3.86 2.91 -27.78
C THR A 284 -2.89 3.31 -28.89
N ILE A 285 -2.14 2.37 -29.48
CA ILE A 285 -1.19 2.64 -30.57
C ILE A 285 -1.92 3.03 -31.87
N TRP A 286 -3.05 2.39 -32.17
CA TRP A 286 -3.84 2.67 -33.39
C TRP A 286 -4.78 3.88 -33.28
N ASN A 287 -4.62 4.73 -32.26
CA ASN A 287 -5.19 6.08 -32.18
C ASN A 287 -6.75 6.14 -32.15
N LEU A 288 -7.43 5.06 -31.75
CA LEU A 288 -8.90 4.99 -31.72
C LEU A 288 -9.54 5.68 -30.50
N PHE A 289 -8.79 6.00 -29.45
CA PHE A 289 -9.29 6.62 -28.21
C PHE A 289 -8.33 7.68 -27.63
N ARG A 290 -7.98 8.70 -28.41
CA ARG A 290 -7.22 9.86 -27.91
C ARG A 290 -8.07 11.13 -27.75
N SER A 291 -9.38 10.98 -27.58
CA SER A 291 -10.24 12.07 -27.11
C SER A 291 -10.97 11.63 -25.86
N GLN A 292 -10.46 12.05 -24.70
CA GLN A 292 -11.15 12.79 -23.62
C GLN A 292 -10.27 12.75 -22.37
#